data_AF-A0A7K5RYH0-F1
#
_entry.id   AF-A0A7K5RYH0-F1
#
_cell.length_a   1.000
_cell.length_b   1.000
_cell.length_c   1.000
_cell.angle_alpha   90.00
_cell.angle_beta   90.00
_cell.angle_gamma   90.00
#
_symmetry.space_group_name_H-M   'P 1'
#
loop_
_entity.id
_entity.type
_entity.pdbx_description
1 polymer ?
#
loop_
_entity_poly.entity_id
_entity_poly.type
_entity_poly.pdbx_seq_one_letter_code
_entity_poly.pdbx_strand_id
1 'polypeptide(L)'
;TSDVTWEDSLLVGLEGALLGCAYYLLSCQSCGLAVGFILYSSGSDLAYLRGLFCFFKESIICYFLKSQIIIEASKVNFPAVTLKE
;
A
#
# COMPACT_ATOMS: atom_id res chain seq x y z
N THR A 1 -3.22 -1.51 12.94
CA THR A 1 -3.31 -2.98 13.04
C THR A 1 -2.00 -3.45 13.65
N SER A 2 -1.95 -4.55 14.39
CA SER A 2 -0.67 -5.05 14.93
C SER A 2 0.19 -5.69 13.84
N ASP A 3 -0.43 -6.25 12.80
CA ASP A 3 0.24 -7.10 11.81
C ASP A 3 1.10 -6.34 10.78
N VAL A 4 1.01 -5.01 10.77
CA VAL A 4 1.77 -4.14 9.86
C VAL A 4 2.40 -3.01 10.67
N THR A 5 3.72 -2.87 10.52
CA THR A 5 4.50 -1.79 11.13
C THR A 5 5.00 -0.86 10.05
N TRP A 6 5.12 0.44 10.34
CA TRP A 6 5.90 1.34 9.49
C TRP A 6 7.34 1.41 9.97
N GLU A 7 8.27 1.66 9.07
CA GLU A 7 9.65 1.99 9.44
C GLU A 7 9.78 3.45 9.88
N ASP A 8 10.65 3.73 10.84
CA ASP A 8 10.88 5.09 11.34
C ASP A 8 11.57 6.00 10.32
N SER A 9 12.26 5.40 9.34
CA SER A 9 12.97 6.12 8.29
C SER A 9 11.99 6.65 7.24
N LEU A 10 11.97 7.98 7.08
CA LEU A 10 11.25 8.63 5.98
C LEU A 10 12.03 8.46 4.68
N LEU A 11 11.42 7.83 3.68
CA LEU A 11 11.98 7.60 2.35
C LEU A 11 11.44 8.63 1.34
N VAL A 12 12.21 8.86 0.27
CA VAL A 12 11.83 9.75 -0.84
C VAL A 12 11.77 8.95 -2.13
N GLY A 13 10.66 9.08 -2.88
CA GLY A 13 10.51 8.44 -4.18
C GLY A 13 11.35 9.18 -5.23
N LEU A 14 12.36 8.49 -5.75
CA LEU A 14 13.27 9.05 -6.76
C LEU A 14 12.81 8.78 -8.19
N GLU A 15 11.88 7.84 -8.39
CA GLU A 15 11.41 7.38 -9.70
C GLU A 15 9.97 6.84 -9.63
N GLY A 16 9.36 6.64 -10.80
CA GLY A 16 8.06 5.98 -10.95
C GLY A 16 6.88 6.76 -10.37
N ALA A 17 5.83 6.03 -9.96
CA ALA A 17 4.59 6.61 -9.47
C ALA A 17 4.73 7.44 -8.18
N LEU A 18 5.82 7.25 -7.44
CA LEU A 18 6.09 7.96 -6.18
C LEU A 18 7.13 9.08 -6.34
N LEU A 19 7.51 9.43 -7.57
CA LEU A 19 8.50 10.49 -7.83
C LEU A 19 8.14 11.79 -7.09
N GLY A 20 9.06 12.26 -6.23
CA GLY A 20 8.89 13.47 -5.44
C GLY A 20 8.00 13.32 -4.19
N CYS A 21 7.48 12.12 -3.91
CA CYS A 21 6.74 11.84 -2.69
C CYS A 21 7.68 11.45 -1.54
N ALA A 22 7.30 11.76 -0.31
CA ALA A 22 7.93 11.25 0.90
C ALA A 22 6.98 10.25 1.58
N TYR A 23 7.50 9.11 2.03
CA TYR A 23 6.68 8.02 2.55
C TYR A 23 7.43 7.17 3.58
N TYR A 24 6.67 6.45 4.41
CA TYR A 24 7.19 5.40 5.28
C TYR A 24 6.93 4.04 4.65
N LEU A 25 7.91 3.14 4.71
CA LEU A 25 7.73 1.76 4.26
C LEU A 25 6.87 0.99 5.26
N LEU A 26 5.95 0.17 4.76
CA LEU A 26 5.17 -0.77 5.56
C LEU A 26 5.76 -2.16 5.45
N SER A 27 5.97 -2.80 6.60
CA SER A 27 6.50 -4.17 6.70
C SER A 27 5.54 -5.05 7.48
N CYS A 28 5.43 -6.31 7.08
CA CYS A 28 4.66 -7.32 7.81
C CYS A 28 5.38 -7.63 9.13
N GLN A 29 4.67 -7.53 10.25
CA GLN A 29 5.26 -7.75 11.58
C GLN A 29 5.84 -9.16 11.74
N SER A 30 5.21 -10.16 11.09
CA SER A 30 5.56 -11.57 11.26
C SER A 30 6.79 -11.99 10.44
N CYS A 31 6.88 -11.55 9.17
CA CYS A 31 7.95 -11.98 8.27
C CYS A 31 8.95 -10.87 7.89
N GLY A 32 8.70 -9.62 8.28
CA GLY A 32 9.57 -8.47 7.99
C GLY A 32 9.58 -8.02 6.53
N LEU A 33 8.86 -8.69 5.63
CA LEU A 33 8.80 -8.30 4.22
C LEU A 33 8.07 -6.97 4.06
N ALA A 34 8.58 -6.12 3.17
CA ALA A 34 7.90 -4.92 2.73
C ALA A 34 6.60 -5.29 2.03
N VAL A 35 5.49 -4.72 2.48
CA VAL A 35 4.14 -4.98 1.97
C VAL A 35 3.49 -3.73 1.37
N GLY A 36 4.03 -2.55 1.62
CA GLY A 36 3.43 -1.31 1.14
C GLY A 36 4.12 -0.05 1.64
N PHE A 37 3.38 1.06 1.67
CA PHE A 37 3.84 2.36 2.16
C PHE A 37 2.69 3.20 2.72
N ILE A 38 3.04 4.25 3.46
CA ILE A 38 2.14 5.37 3.80
C ILE A 38 2.75 6.65 3.28
N LEU A 39 1.98 7.40 2.47
CA LEU A 39 2.41 8.72 2.02
C LEU A 39 2.39 9.73 3.18
N TYR A 40 3.54 10.36 3.39
CA TYR A 40 3.72 11.50 4.28
C TYR A 40 3.51 12.82 3.53
N SER A 41 4.17 12.97 2.38
CA SER A 41 4.04 14.13 1.48
C SER A 41 3.92 13.66 0.04
N SER A 42 3.12 14.36 -0.76
CA SER A 42 2.87 14.03 -2.15
C SER A 42 2.43 15.26 -2.95
N GLY A 43 2.52 15.17 -4.28
CA GLY A 43 1.84 16.09 -5.19
C GLY A 43 0.30 15.99 -5.10
N SER A 44 -0.40 16.91 -5.77
CA SER A 44 -1.87 16.98 -5.81
C SER A 44 -2.52 15.66 -6.23
N ASP A 45 -1.90 14.98 -7.20
CA ASP A 45 -2.48 13.82 -7.86
C ASP A 45 -2.51 12.57 -6.97
N LEU A 46 -1.74 12.58 -5.88
CA LEU A 46 -1.68 11.50 -4.88
C LEU A 46 -2.06 11.99 -3.48
N ALA A 47 -2.49 13.24 -3.35
CA ALA A 47 -2.81 13.85 -2.05
C ALA A 47 -3.91 13.09 -1.29
N TYR A 48 -4.83 12.43 -2.03
CA TYR A 48 -5.91 11.62 -1.48
C TYR A 48 -5.43 10.30 -0.84
N LEU A 49 -4.18 9.88 -1.11
CA LEU A 49 -3.58 8.68 -0.53
C LEU A 49 -2.79 8.95 0.77
N ARG A 50 -2.63 10.22 1.17
CA ARG A 50 -1.88 10.58 2.38
C ARG A 50 -2.51 9.97 3.63
N GLY A 51 -1.67 9.39 4.49
CA GLY A 51 -2.12 8.70 5.70
C GLY A 51 -2.85 7.37 5.47
N LEU A 52 -3.06 6.94 4.23
CA LEU A 52 -3.64 5.64 3.91
C LEU A 52 -2.55 4.56 3.80
N PHE A 53 -2.93 3.32 4.09
CA PHE A 53 -2.06 2.16 3.87
C PHE A 53 -2.16 1.74 2.40
N CYS A 54 -1.07 1.93 1.66
CA CYS A 54 -0.97 1.57 0.25
C CYS A 54 -0.17 0.27 0.10
N PHE A 55 -0.84 -0.86 -0.12
CA PHE A 55 -0.19 -2.16 -0.27
C PHE A 55 0.27 -2.45 -1.71
N PHE A 56 1.43 -3.07 -1.86
CA PHE A 56 1.89 -3.62 -3.13
C PHE A 56 1.11 -4.90 -3.44
N LYS A 57 0.52 -4.98 -4.64
CA LYS A 57 -0.28 -6.14 -5.05
C LYS A 57 0.55 -7.43 -5.12
N GLU A 58 1.84 -7.29 -5.35
CA GLU A 58 2.82 -8.37 -5.44
C GLU A 58 3.16 -8.94 -4.06
N SER A 59 2.86 -8.19 -2.98
CA SER A 59 3.23 -8.54 -1.61
C SER A 59 2.05 -9.06 -0.77
N ILE A 60 0.85 -9.13 -1.33
CA ILE A 60 -0.36 -9.58 -0.60
C ILE A 60 -1.17 -10.62 -1.39
N ILE A 61 -1.89 -11.44 -0.65
CA ILE A 61 -2.86 -12.41 -1.16
C ILE A 61 -4.26 -12.04 -0.67
N CYS A 62 -5.27 -12.32 -1.49
CA CYS A 62 -6.66 -12.06 -1.17
C CYS A 62 -7.41 -13.38 -0.98
N TYR A 63 -8.31 -13.37 0.00
CA TYR A 63 -9.31 -14.42 0.15
C TYR A 63 -10.65 -13.93 -0.41
N PHE A 64 -11.12 -14.56 -1.48
CA PHE A 64 -12.39 -14.20 -2.10
C PHE A 64 -13.53 -14.98 -1.44
N LEU A 65 -14.21 -14.36 -0.47
CA LEU A 65 -15.18 -15.02 0.40
C LEU A 65 -16.29 -15.77 -0.36
N LYS A 66 -16.82 -15.20 -1.44
CA LYS A 66 -17.93 -15.79 -2.20
C LYS A 66 -17.59 -17.15 -2.81
N SER A 67 -16.37 -17.32 -3.33
CA SER A 67 -15.92 -18.57 -3.95
C SER A 67 -14.95 -19.35 -3.07
N GLN A 68 -14.60 -18.82 -1.90
CA GLN A 68 -13.67 -19.42 -0.93
C GLN A 68 -12.30 -19.75 -1.51
N ILE A 69 -11.82 -18.91 -2.43
CA ILE A 69 -10.51 -19.10 -3.06
C ILE A 69 -9.49 -18.11 -2.51
N ILE A 70 -8.24 -18.55 -2.46
CA ILE A 70 -7.07 -17.68 -2.24
C ILE A 70 -6.49 -17.34 -3.62
N ILE A 71 -6.21 -16.06 -3.84
CA ILE A 71 -5.67 -15.55 -5.10
C ILE A 71 -4.66 -14.44 -4.82
N GLU A 72 -3.56 -14.38 -5.58
CA GLU A 72 -2.62 -13.26 -5.53
C GLU A 72 -3.35 -11.95 -5.85
N ALA A 73 -3.09 -10.88 -5.10
CA ALA A 73 -3.77 -9.60 -5.35
C ALA A 73 -3.40 -9.00 -6.72
N SER A 74 -2.24 -9.33 -7.27
CA SER A 74 -1.83 -8.98 -8.65
C SER A 74 -2.81 -9.52 -9.70
N LYS A 75 -3.51 -10.63 -9.42
CA LYS A 75 -4.51 -11.26 -10.29
C LYS A 75 -5.94 -10.77 -9.99
N VAL A 76 -6.11 -9.90 -9.01
CA VAL A 76 -7.42 -9.33 -8.62
C VAL A 76 -7.59 -7.95 -9.24
N ASN A 77 -8.73 -7.73 -9.89
CA ASN A 77 -9.15 -6.41 -10.31
C ASN A 77 -9.74 -5.65 -9.11
N PHE A 78 -9.06 -4.61 -8.66
CA PHE A 78 -9.57 -3.68 -7.66
C PHE A 78 -10.11 -2.46 -8.39
N PRO A 79 -11.43 -2.35 -8.59
CA PRO A 79 -11.99 -1.17 -9.23
C PRO A 79 -11.65 0.05 -8.39
N ALA A 80 -11.26 1.15 -9.05
CA ALA A 80 -11.07 2.41 -8.38
C ALA A 80 -12.42 2.82 -7.76
N VAL A 81 -12.51 2.72 -6.44
CA VAL A 81 -13.62 3.30 -5.71
C VAL A 81 -13.18 4.72 -5.39
N THR A 82 -13.84 5.70 -5.98
CA THR A 82 -13.70 7.07 -5.48
C THR A 82 -14.14 7.05 -4.02
N LEU A 83 -13.21 7.35 -3.12
CA LEU A 83 -13.56 7.73 -1.75
C LEU A 83 -14.51 8.91 -1.92
N LYS A 84 -15.80 8.72 -1.63
CA LYS A 84 -16.73 9.84 -1.55
C LYS A 84 -16.19 10.75 -0.44
N GLU A 85 -16.05 12.04 -0.76
CA GLU A 85 -15.77 13.09 0.22
C GLU A 85 -16.75 13.03 1.40
#